data_AF-A0A9L0SQ98-F1
#
_entry.id   AF-A0A9L0SQ98-F1
#
_cell.length_a   1.000
_cell.length_b   1.000
_cell.length_c   1.000
_cell.angle_alpha   90.00
_cell.angle_beta   90.00
_cell.angle_gamma   90.00
#
_symmetry.space_group_name_H-M   'P 1'
#
loop_
_entity.id
_entity.type
_entity.pdbx_description
1 polymer ?
#
loop_
_entity_poly.entity_id
_entity_poly.type
_entity_poly.pdbx_seq_one_letter_code
_entity_poly.pdbx_strand_id
1 'polypeptide(L)'
;MIVFVRFNSSHGFPVEVDSNTSIFQLKEAVAKRQGVPADQLRVIFAGKDLRNDLTVQGPSCWEDVLIPNRMSGECQSPNCPGTRAEFFFKCGAHPTADKETSVALNLITTNSRDITCITCTDIRSPVLVFQCNYRHVMCLDCFHLYCVTRLNDRQFVHDPELGYSLPCVAGCPNSLIKELHHFRILGEEQYNRYQQYGAEECVLQMGGMLCPSPGCGAGLLPEPSRRKVTCEGGNSLGCGFVFCRDCKEAYHEGECNALLEASGAVTQAYRVDERAAEQARWEEASKETIKKTTKPCPRCHVPVEKNGGCMHMKCPQSQCQLEWCWNCGCEWNRACMGDHWFDV
;
A
#
# COMPACT_ATOMS: atom_id res chain seq x y z
N MET A 1 24.14 -6.82 5.39
CA MET A 1 24.69 -6.36 6.70
C MET A 1 26.01 -7.08 6.96
N ILE A 2 27.04 -6.42 7.50
CA ILE A 2 28.30 -7.09 7.88
C ILE A 2 28.34 -7.22 9.40
N VAL A 3 28.48 -8.45 9.90
CA VAL A 3 28.69 -8.73 11.32
C VAL A 3 30.09 -9.28 11.54
N PHE A 4 30.72 -8.87 12.65
CA PHE A 4 32.05 -9.35 13.01
C PHE A 4 31.94 -10.54 13.96
N VAL A 5 32.38 -11.71 13.51
CA VAL A 5 32.36 -12.95 14.30
C VAL A 5 33.72 -13.17 14.94
N ARG A 6 33.74 -13.36 16.26
CA ARG A 6 34.92 -13.81 17.01
C ARG A 6 34.78 -15.29 17.31
N PHE A 7 35.71 -16.09 16.81
CA PHE A 7 35.79 -17.54 17.07
C PHE A 7 37.18 -17.84 17.62
N ASN A 8 37.28 -18.14 18.92
CA ASN A 8 38.54 -18.42 19.65
C ASN A 8 39.66 -17.38 19.41
N SER A 9 39.30 -16.12 19.17
CA SER A 9 40.24 -15.04 18.83
C SER A 9 39.75 -13.68 19.36
N SER A 10 40.70 -12.79 19.67
CA SER A 10 40.46 -11.39 20.01
C SER A 10 40.09 -10.53 18.80
N HIS A 11 40.31 -11.02 17.58
CA HIS A 11 40.00 -10.33 16.34
C HIS A 11 38.78 -10.95 15.67
N GLY A 12 37.81 -10.09 15.31
CA GLY A 12 36.61 -10.51 14.61
C GLY A 12 36.83 -10.49 13.11
N PHE A 13 36.36 -11.50 12.40
CA PHE A 13 36.34 -11.49 10.93
C PHE A 13 34.94 -11.08 10.44
N PRO A 14 34.85 -10.34 9.32
CA PRO A 14 33.56 -9.96 8.75
C PRO A 14 32.86 -11.17 8.14
N VAL A 15 31.56 -11.25 8.37
CA VAL A 15 30.61 -12.16 7.72
C VAL A 15 29.46 -11.32 7.18
N GLU A 16 29.18 -11.46 5.89
CA GLU A 16 27.99 -10.86 5.28
C GLU A 16 26.76 -11.69 5.64
N VAL A 17 25.73 -10.99 6.11
CA VAL A 17 24.43 -11.54 6.47
C VAL A 17 23.32 -10.62 5.96
N ASP A 18 22.19 -11.20 5.61
CA ASP A 18 20.98 -10.49 5.22
C ASP A 18 20.02 -10.35 6.40
N SER A 19 19.02 -9.48 6.29
CA SER A 19 18.01 -9.25 7.34
C SER A 19 17.16 -10.49 7.65
N ASN A 20 17.09 -11.45 6.74
CA ASN A 20 16.42 -12.74 6.89
C ASN A 20 17.37 -13.88 7.29
N THR A 21 18.67 -13.62 7.48
CA THR A 21 19.64 -14.67 7.81
C THR A 21 19.40 -15.16 9.23
N SER A 22 19.06 -16.44 9.37
CA SER A 22 18.88 -17.06 10.68
C SER A 22 20.23 -17.26 11.38
N ILE A 23 20.18 -17.42 12.71
CA ILE A 23 21.38 -17.77 13.47
C ILE A 23 21.96 -19.11 13.03
N PHE A 24 21.12 -20.04 12.55
CA PHE A 24 21.60 -21.28 11.95
C PHE A 24 22.44 -21.05 10.69
N GLN A 25 21.96 -20.20 9.77
CA GLN A 25 22.69 -19.88 8.54
C GLN A 25 24.01 -19.14 8.83
N LEU A 26 24.04 -18.29 9.86
CA LEU A 26 25.28 -17.69 10.34
C LEU A 26 26.24 -18.76 10.90
N LYS A 27 25.75 -19.75 11.64
CA LYS A 27 26.55 -20.88 12.12
C LYS A 27 27.10 -21.70 10.94
N GLU A 28 26.32 -21.97 9.92
CA GLU A 28 26.78 -22.68 8.71
C GLU A 28 27.89 -21.92 7.98
N ALA A 29 27.76 -20.60 7.84
CA ALA A 29 28.78 -19.76 7.22
C ALA A 29 30.11 -19.79 8.00
N VAL A 30 30.04 -19.75 9.32
CA VAL A 30 31.22 -19.83 10.20
C VAL A 30 31.79 -21.25 10.23
N ALA A 31 30.94 -22.27 10.29
CA ALA A 31 31.30 -23.69 10.25
C ALA A 31 32.11 -24.04 9.00
N LYS A 32 31.61 -23.63 7.82
CA LYS A 32 32.30 -23.83 6.54
C LYS A 32 33.66 -23.15 6.50
N ARG A 33 33.78 -21.96 7.10
CA ARG A 33 35.04 -21.20 7.13
C ARG A 33 36.07 -21.76 8.11
N GLN A 34 35.62 -22.33 9.22
CA GLN A 34 36.49 -22.80 10.30
C GLN A 34 36.68 -24.33 10.30
N GLY A 35 35.97 -25.07 9.44
CA GLY A 35 36.07 -26.53 9.35
C GLY A 35 35.49 -27.28 10.55
N VAL A 36 34.45 -26.72 11.19
CA VAL A 36 33.81 -27.29 12.39
C VAL A 36 32.31 -27.55 12.15
N PRO A 37 31.69 -28.56 12.77
CA PRO A 37 30.27 -28.84 12.62
C PRO A 37 29.38 -27.69 13.15
N ALA A 38 28.35 -27.31 12.38
CA ALA A 38 27.48 -26.17 12.71
C ALA A 38 26.61 -26.40 13.97
N ASP A 39 26.29 -27.65 14.27
CA ASP A 39 25.56 -28.08 15.47
C ASP A 39 26.36 -27.92 16.77
N GLN A 40 27.70 -27.87 16.67
CA GLN A 40 28.60 -27.63 17.80
C GLN A 40 28.83 -26.14 18.06
N LEU A 41 28.42 -25.26 17.13
CA LEU A 41 28.59 -23.82 17.27
C LEU A 41 27.49 -23.20 18.13
N ARG A 42 27.89 -22.32 19.05
CA ARG A 42 27.00 -21.44 19.83
C ARG A 42 27.31 -20.00 19.48
N VAL A 43 26.27 -19.22 19.17
CA VAL A 43 26.43 -17.81 18.82
C VAL A 43 26.07 -17.00 20.05
N ILE A 44 27.06 -16.32 20.62
CA ILE A 44 26.86 -15.51 21.83
C ILE A 44 26.94 -14.04 21.45
N PHE A 45 25.86 -13.30 21.71
CA PHE A 45 25.81 -11.86 21.50
C PHE A 45 25.46 -11.16 22.81
N ALA A 46 26.27 -10.16 23.21
CA ALA A 46 26.12 -9.44 24.47
C ALA A 46 25.98 -10.36 25.71
N GLY A 47 26.66 -11.51 25.69
CA GLY A 47 26.62 -12.50 26.78
C GLY A 47 25.41 -13.44 26.78
N LYS A 48 24.54 -13.40 25.76
CA LYS A 48 23.39 -14.29 25.61
C LYS A 48 23.59 -15.25 24.44
N ASP A 49 23.26 -16.53 24.64
CA ASP A 49 23.28 -17.55 23.60
C ASP A 49 22.05 -17.39 22.68
N LEU A 50 22.29 -17.30 21.38
CA LEU A 50 21.26 -17.12 20.36
C LEU A 50 20.85 -18.48 19.78
N ARG A 51 19.55 -18.77 19.83
CA ARG A 51 18.94 -19.97 19.24
C ARG A 51 18.91 -19.86 17.71
N ASN A 52 18.92 -21.02 17.06
CA ASN A 52 19.04 -21.21 15.61
C ASN A 52 17.91 -20.56 14.79
N ASP A 53 16.73 -20.42 15.39
CA ASP A 53 15.46 -19.96 14.82
C ASP A 53 15.20 -18.46 15.01
N LEU A 54 16.00 -17.77 15.81
CA LEU A 54 15.85 -16.34 16.02
C LEU A 54 16.20 -15.55 14.76
N THR A 55 15.26 -14.74 14.29
CA THR A 55 15.51 -13.51 13.53
C THR A 55 15.29 -12.31 14.46
N VAL A 56 16.11 -11.26 14.31
CA VAL A 56 16.44 -10.35 15.42
C VAL A 56 15.46 -9.17 15.59
N GLN A 57 14.41 -9.03 14.77
CA GLN A 57 13.62 -7.79 14.73
C GLN A 57 12.16 -8.01 14.37
N GLY A 58 11.28 -7.13 14.87
CA GLY A 58 9.92 -6.98 14.35
C GLY A 58 9.90 -6.46 12.90
N PRO A 59 8.71 -6.29 12.29
CA PRO A 59 8.59 -5.89 10.89
C PRO A 59 9.36 -4.58 10.60
N SER A 60 9.89 -4.49 9.38
CA SER A 60 10.74 -3.41 8.93
C SER A 60 10.25 -2.73 7.65
N CYS A 61 9.30 -3.35 6.94
CA CYS A 61 8.67 -2.82 5.73
C CYS A 61 7.28 -3.43 5.50
N TRP A 62 6.56 -2.94 4.49
CA TRP A 62 5.24 -3.46 4.11
C TRP A 62 5.25 -4.94 3.70
N GLU A 63 6.31 -5.44 3.07
CA GLU A 63 6.38 -6.85 2.67
C GLU A 63 6.38 -7.81 3.86
N ASP A 64 6.99 -7.40 4.98
CA ASP A 64 7.05 -8.20 6.21
C ASP A 64 5.65 -8.46 6.79
N VAL A 65 4.71 -7.54 6.59
CA VAL A 65 3.35 -7.59 7.18
C VAL A 65 2.26 -7.98 6.18
N LEU A 66 2.48 -7.79 4.88
CA LEU A 66 1.49 -8.11 3.84
C LEU A 66 1.70 -9.49 3.21
N ILE A 67 2.95 -9.99 3.14
CA ILE A 67 3.22 -11.30 2.55
C ILE A 67 2.94 -12.40 3.58
N PRO A 68 2.02 -13.34 3.31
CA PRO A 68 1.72 -14.42 4.26
C PRO A 68 2.95 -15.28 4.56
N ASN A 69 3.11 -15.67 5.82
CA ASN A 69 4.21 -16.53 6.29
C ASN A 69 5.62 -15.94 6.10
N ARG A 70 5.74 -14.62 5.90
CA ARG A 70 7.03 -13.94 5.69
C ARG A 70 7.88 -13.88 6.95
N MET A 71 7.25 -13.64 8.09
CA MET A 71 7.92 -13.54 9.39
C MET A 71 7.64 -14.77 10.26
N SER A 72 8.64 -15.13 11.07
CA SER A 72 8.60 -16.27 11.99
C SER A 72 8.75 -15.84 13.45
N GLY A 73 8.28 -16.66 14.36
CA GLY A 73 8.40 -16.48 15.81
C GLY A 73 8.10 -17.78 16.56
N GLU A 74 7.95 -17.70 17.88
CA GLU A 74 7.56 -18.84 18.72
C GLU A 74 6.26 -18.49 19.46
N CYS A 75 5.21 -19.28 19.23
CA CYS A 75 3.94 -19.11 19.94
C CYS A 75 4.12 -19.45 21.43
N GLN A 76 3.71 -18.53 22.30
CA GLN A 76 3.81 -18.70 23.76
C GLN A 76 2.63 -19.47 24.36
N SER A 77 1.64 -19.87 23.55
CA SER A 77 0.51 -20.69 24.00
C SER A 77 0.97 -22.12 24.29
N PRO A 78 0.53 -22.74 25.41
CA PRO A 78 0.90 -24.11 25.74
C PRO A 78 0.59 -25.10 24.60
N ASN A 79 1.55 -25.95 24.26
CA ASN A 79 1.44 -26.98 23.22
C ASN A 79 1.11 -26.45 21.81
N CYS A 80 1.41 -25.18 21.51
CA CYS A 80 1.22 -24.64 20.17
C CYS A 80 2.53 -24.75 19.36
N PRO A 81 2.56 -25.51 18.26
CA PRO A 81 3.74 -25.58 17.37
C PRO A 81 3.82 -24.38 16.41
N GLY A 82 3.06 -23.32 16.65
CA GLY A 82 2.94 -22.18 15.75
C GLY A 82 4.24 -21.38 15.67
N THR A 83 4.81 -21.30 14.47
CA THR A 83 6.08 -20.58 14.23
C THR A 83 5.94 -19.39 13.28
N ARG A 84 4.72 -19.09 12.82
CA ARG A 84 4.47 -18.10 11.76
C ARG A 84 3.73 -16.91 12.33
N ALA A 85 4.16 -15.71 11.95
CA ALA A 85 3.47 -14.49 12.29
C ALA A 85 2.38 -14.19 11.26
N GLU A 86 1.22 -13.80 11.76
CA GLU A 86 0.10 -13.28 10.97
C GLU A 86 -0.19 -11.86 11.46
N PHE A 87 -0.12 -10.90 10.54
CA PHE A 87 -0.37 -9.50 10.83
C PHE A 87 -1.77 -9.10 10.36
N PHE A 88 -2.42 -8.23 11.12
CA PHE A 88 -3.70 -7.64 10.77
C PHE A 88 -3.72 -6.19 11.24
N PHE A 89 -4.55 -5.37 10.60
CA PHE A 89 -4.70 -3.95 10.89
C PHE A 89 -6.09 -3.66 11.42
N LYS A 90 -6.21 -2.57 12.19
CA LYS A 90 -7.44 -2.12 12.84
C LYS A 90 -7.54 -0.61 12.74
N CYS A 91 -8.76 -0.07 12.85
CA CYS A 91 -8.97 1.36 12.96
C CYS A 91 -8.41 1.87 14.31
N GLY A 92 -7.54 2.88 14.27
CA GLY A 92 -6.97 3.53 15.45
C GLY A 92 -7.80 4.69 15.99
N ALA A 93 -8.84 5.13 15.27
CA ALA A 93 -9.65 6.30 15.65
C ALA A 93 -10.65 6.01 16.80
N HIS A 94 -10.97 4.74 17.03
CA HIS A 94 -11.90 4.31 18.06
C HIS A 94 -11.52 2.93 18.61
N PRO A 95 -11.99 2.55 19.81
CA PRO A 95 -11.84 1.19 20.30
C PRO A 95 -12.45 0.17 19.33
N THR A 96 -11.79 -0.98 19.18
CA THR A 96 -12.16 -2.05 18.24
C THR A 96 -11.88 -3.41 18.87
N ALA A 97 -12.72 -4.41 18.59
CA ALA A 97 -12.49 -5.79 19.06
C ALA A 97 -11.33 -6.46 18.30
N ASP A 98 -10.73 -7.53 18.82
CA ASP A 98 -9.61 -8.22 18.14
C ASP A 98 -10.01 -8.83 16.79
N LYS A 99 -11.29 -9.20 16.64
CA LYS A 99 -11.85 -9.73 15.38
C LYS A 99 -12.24 -8.64 14.38
N GLU A 100 -12.25 -7.38 14.80
CA GLU A 100 -12.68 -6.25 13.98
C GLU A 100 -11.47 -5.66 13.26
N THR A 101 -11.20 -6.20 12.07
CA THR A 101 -10.05 -5.83 11.26
C THR A 101 -10.41 -4.82 10.19
N SER A 102 -9.39 -4.12 9.69
CA SER A 102 -9.50 -3.18 8.58
C SER A 102 -8.40 -3.49 7.57
N VAL A 103 -8.70 -3.27 6.28
CA VAL A 103 -7.72 -3.46 5.22
C VAL A 103 -6.67 -2.35 5.28
N ALA A 104 -5.39 -2.74 5.20
CA ALA A 104 -4.29 -1.78 5.15
C ALA A 104 -4.18 -1.14 3.76
N LEU A 105 -4.01 0.18 3.74
CA LEU A 105 -3.84 0.95 2.50
C LEU A 105 -2.35 1.31 2.34
N ASN A 106 -1.58 0.34 1.86
CA ASN A 106 -0.11 0.40 1.79
C ASN A 106 0.46 1.45 0.82
N LEU A 107 -0.35 2.05 -0.05
CA LEU A 107 0.06 3.19 -0.88
C LEU A 107 -0.14 4.53 -0.18
N ILE A 108 -0.91 4.58 0.91
CA ILE A 108 -1.15 5.78 1.69
C ILE A 108 -0.10 5.87 2.79
N THR A 109 0.56 7.03 2.88
CA THR A 109 1.61 7.29 3.86
C THR A 109 1.50 8.68 4.44
N THR A 110 2.07 8.87 5.62
CA THR A 110 2.20 10.20 6.23
C THR A 110 3.25 10.98 5.45
N ASN A 111 2.93 12.21 5.05
CA ASN A 111 3.85 13.05 4.30
C ASN A 111 4.87 13.75 5.21
N SER A 112 5.75 12.97 5.84
CA SER A 112 6.82 13.47 6.72
C SER A 112 7.97 14.15 5.97
N ARG A 113 7.91 14.15 4.64
CA ARG A 113 8.94 14.66 3.73
C ARG A 113 8.53 15.97 3.06
N ASP A 114 7.36 16.51 3.41
CA ASP A 114 6.81 17.75 2.84
C ASP A 114 6.76 17.75 1.30
N ILE A 115 6.49 16.60 0.70
CA ILE A 115 6.43 16.45 -0.76
C ILE A 115 5.12 17.05 -1.29
N THR A 116 5.22 17.86 -2.33
CA THR A 116 4.08 18.49 -2.98
C THR A 116 3.24 17.49 -3.76
N CYS A 117 1.92 17.68 -3.79
CA CYS A 117 1.02 16.90 -4.64
C CYS A 117 1.31 17.14 -6.13
N ILE A 118 1.38 16.08 -6.93
CA ILE A 118 1.61 16.14 -8.37
C ILE A 118 0.58 16.96 -9.16
N THR A 119 -0.64 17.07 -8.64
CA THR A 119 -1.73 17.79 -9.32
C THR A 119 -1.86 19.21 -8.82
N CYS A 120 -2.07 19.40 -7.51
CA CYS A 120 -2.39 20.72 -6.95
C CYS A 120 -1.17 21.46 -6.39
N THR A 121 0.00 20.84 -6.36
CA THR A 121 1.26 21.38 -5.80
C THR A 121 1.24 21.69 -4.30
N ASP A 122 0.10 21.51 -3.62
CA ASP A 122 0.02 21.68 -2.17
C ASP A 122 0.71 20.53 -1.41
N ILE A 123 1.25 20.87 -0.23
CA ILE A 123 1.74 19.89 0.74
C ILE A 123 0.57 19.47 1.63
N ARG A 124 0.18 18.20 1.56
CA ARG A 124 -0.92 17.60 2.32
C ARG A 124 -0.44 16.35 3.05
N SER A 125 -1.18 15.90 4.05
CA SER A 125 -0.93 14.63 4.74
C SER A 125 -2.26 14.04 5.24
N PRO A 126 -2.51 12.72 5.07
CA PRO A 126 -1.66 11.76 4.36
C PRO A 126 -1.68 11.95 2.84
N VAL A 127 -0.80 11.23 2.14
CA VAL A 127 -0.68 11.22 0.67
C VAL A 127 -0.65 9.80 0.13
N LEU A 128 -1.10 9.62 -1.11
CA LEU A 128 -0.95 8.38 -1.86
C LEU A 128 0.33 8.43 -2.70
N VAL A 129 1.12 7.36 -2.67
CA VAL A 129 2.36 7.20 -3.42
C VAL A 129 2.20 6.10 -4.45
N PHE A 130 2.18 6.48 -5.74
CA PHE A 130 2.07 5.52 -6.82
C PHE A 130 3.27 4.55 -6.87
N GLN A 131 3.06 3.38 -7.46
CA GLN A 131 4.09 2.36 -7.68
C GLN A 131 4.79 2.50 -9.05
N CYS A 132 4.83 3.72 -9.61
CA CYS A 132 5.65 4.02 -10.79
C CYS A 132 7.13 4.19 -10.42
N ASN A 133 8.02 4.19 -11.41
CA ASN A 133 9.47 4.36 -11.20
C ASN A 133 9.84 5.61 -10.39
N TYR A 134 9.10 6.71 -10.58
CA TYR A 134 9.33 7.99 -9.88
C TYR A 134 8.60 8.11 -8.54
N ARG A 135 7.79 7.11 -8.20
CA ARG A 135 6.96 7.08 -6.99
C ARG A 135 6.19 8.39 -6.77
N HIS A 136 5.44 8.82 -7.78
CA HIS A 136 4.73 10.10 -7.73
C HIS A 136 3.73 10.17 -6.57
N VAL A 137 3.67 11.33 -5.93
CA VAL A 137 2.87 11.66 -4.75
C VAL A 137 1.62 12.43 -5.15
N MET A 138 0.47 12.01 -4.61
CA MET A 138 -0.81 12.68 -4.81
C MET A 138 -1.56 12.80 -3.49
N CYS A 139 -2.14 13.96 -3.19
CA CYS A 139 -3.02 14.11 -2.03
C CYS A 139 -4.35 13.37 -2.24
N LEU A 140 -5.01 12.98 -1.14
CA LEU A 140 -6.24 12.17 -1.23
C LEU A 140 -7.40 12.91 -1.91
N ASP A 141 -7.47 14.24 -1.79
CA ASP A 141 -8.48 15.06 -2.46
C ASP A 141 -8.34 14.99 -3.99
N CYS A 142 -7.11 15.17 -4.49
CA CYS A 142 -6.82 15.04 -5.92
C CYS A 142 -7.00 13.60 -6.41
N PHE A 143 -6.70 12.60 -5.56
CA PHE A 143 -6.93 11.20 -5.91
C PHE A 143 -8.42 10.89 -6.04
N HIS A 144 -9.26 11.39 -5.14
CA HIS A 144 -10.72 11.27 -5.24
C HIS A 144 -11.23 11.87 -6.55
N LEU A 145 -10.83 13.12 -6.85
CA LEU A 145 -11.22 13.79 -8.10
C LEU A 145 -10.74 13.02 -9.34
N TYR A 146 -9.49 12.55 -9.33
CA TYR A 146 -8.92 11.74 -10.42
C TYR A 146 -9.76 10.48 -10.66
N CYS A 147 -10.07 9.70 -9.62
CA CYS A 147 -10.88 8.50 -9.78
C CYS A 147 -12.30 8.79 -10.28
N VAL A 148 -12.98 9.79 -9.71
CA VAL A 148 -14.36 10.13 -10.10
C VAL A 148 -14.42 10.62 -11.55
N THR A 149 -13.48 11.48 -11.97
CA THR A 149 -13.38 11.91 -13.37
C THR A 149 -13.17 10.72 -14.30
N ARG A 150 -12.25 9.80 -13.97
CA ARG A 150 -12.01 8.61 -14.82
C ARG A 150 -13.16 7.60 -14.81
N LEU A 151 -13.94 7.52 -13.74
CA LEU A 151 -15.19 6.74 -13.72
C LEU A 151 -16.21 7.35 -14.69
N ASN A 152 -16.39 8.67 -14.65
CA ASN A 152 -17.32 9.39 -15.52
C ASN A 152 -16.91 9.30 -17.00
N ASP A 153 -15.62 9.48 -17.27
CA ASP A 153 -15.06 9.45 -18.63
C ASP A 153 -14.87 8.03 -19.17
N ARG A 154 -15.15 7.00 -18.35
CA ARG A 154 -14.93 5.59 -18.65
C ARG A 154 -13.49 5.28 -19.10
N GLN A 155 -12.53 5.75 -18.31
CA GLN A 155 -11.09 5.64 -18.58
C GLN A 155 -10.32 4.81 -17.53
N PHE A 156 -11.01 3.90 -16.85
CA PHE A 156 -10.31 2.86 -16.10
C PHE A 156 -9.63 1.89 -17.05
N VAL A 157 -8.42 1.46 -16.69
CA VAL A 157 -7.61 0.55 -17.50
C VAL A 157 -7.90 -0.87 -17.06
N HIS A 158 -8.28 -1.73 -18.00
CA HIS A 158 -8.43 -3.15 -17.77
C HIS A 158 -7.08 -3.86 -17.83
N ASP A 159 -6.73 -4.57 -16.78
CA ASP A 159 -5.64 -5.54 -16.74
C ASP A 159 -6.23 -6.96 -16.63
N PRO A 160 -5.79 -7.93 -17.45
CA PRO A 160 -6.40 -9.27 -17.50
C PRO A 160 -6.34 -10.07 -16.18
N GLU A 161 -5.33 -9.84 -15.34
CA GLU A 161 -5.15 -10.58 -14.09
C GLU A 161 -5.72 -9.82 -12.90
N LEU A 162 -5.68 -8.49 -12.94
CA LEU A 162 -6.08 -7.62 -11.86
C LEU A 162 -7.52 -7.13 -11.97
N GLY A 163 -8.05 -6.93 -13.18
CA GLY A 163 -9.32 -6.26 -13.45
C GLY A 163 -9.16 -4.76 -13.75
N TYR A 164 -10.16 -3.94 -13.42
CA TYR A 164 -10.14 -2.50 -13.71
C TYR A 164 -9.39 -1.72 -12.63
N SER A 165 -8.41 -0.91 -13.03
CA SER A 165 -7.63 -0.06 -12.13
C SER A 165 -7.23 1.25 -12.80
N LEU A 166 -6.50 2.09 -12.08
CA LEU A 166 -5.94 3.34 -12.59
C LEU A 166 -4.43 3.37 -12.41
N PRO A 167 -3.69 3.87 -13.42
CA PRO A 167 -2.26 4.09 -13.32
C PRO A 167 -1.96 5.39 -12.58
N CYS A 168 -0.68 5.65 -12.37
CA CYS A 168 -0.16 6.97 -12.03
C CYS A 168 -0.75 8.04 -12.96
N VAL A 169 -1.23 9.13 -12.39
CA VAL A 169 -1.88 10.23 -13.14
C VAL A 169 -1.01 10.82 -14.25
N ALA A 170 0.32 10.78 -14.08
CA ALA A 170 1.28 11.20 -15.09
C ALA A 170 1.43 10.21 -16.27
N GLY A 171 0.63 9.14 -16.32
CA GLY A 171 0.68 8.14 -17.39
C GLY A 171 1.93 7.26 -17.36
N CYS A 172 2.57 7.10 -16.21
CA CYS A 172 3.77 6.27 -16.10
C CYS A 172 3.47 4.80 -16.43
N PRO A 173 4.36 4.09 -17.14
CA PRO A 173 4.16 2.67 -17.42
C PRO A 173 4.19 1.84 -16.14
N ASN A 174 3.52 0.68 -16.16
CA ASN A 174 3.51 -0.33 -15.08
C ASN A 174 3.16 0.22 -13.70
N SER A 175 2.25 1.20 -13.64
CA SER A 175 1.91 1.93 -12.42
C SER A 175 0.48 1.75 -11.95
N LEU A 176 -0.21 0.73 -12.46
CA LEU A 176 -1.56 0.36 -12.02
C LEU A 176 -1.56 0.06 -10.52
N ILE A 177 -2.58 0.56 -9.84
CA ILE A 177 -2.82 0.24 -8.43
C ILE A 177 -3.23 -1.22 -8.33
N LYS A 178 -2.36 -2.07 -7.78
CA LYS A 178 -2.59 -3.51 -7.64
C LYS A 178 -3.51 -3.86 -6.47
N GLU A 179 -3.49 -3.06 -5.41
CA GLU A 179 -4.35 -3.27 -4.25
C GLU A 179 -5.66 -2.49 -4.44
N LEU A 180 -6.66 -3.11 -5.06
CA LEU A 180 -7.91 -2.46 -5.47
C LEU A 180 -8.75 -1.93 -4.29
N HIS A 181 -8.47 -2.39 -3.06
CA HIS A 181 -9.11 -1.85 -1.86
C HIS A 181 -8.82 -0.35 -1.65
N HIS A 182 -7.79 0.21 -2.29
CA HIS A 182 -7.55 1.66 -2.28
C HIS A 182 -8.73 2.46 -2.84
N PHE A 183 -9.51 1.92 -3.78
CA PHE A 183 -10.68 2.63 -4.31
C PHE A 183 -11.83 2.73 -3.30
N ARG A 184 -11.78 2.03 -2.16
CA ARG A 184 -12.78 2.19 -1.08
C ARG A 184 -12.72 3.58 -0.42
N ILE A 185 -11.60 4.29 -0.52
CA ILE A 185 -11.48 5.65 0.03
C ILE A 185 -12.33 6.68 -0.72
N LEU A 186 -12.88 6.31 -1.88
CA LEU A 186 -13.81 7.16 -2.62
C LEU A 186 -15.17 7.30 -1.91
N GLY A 187 -15.43 6.50 -0.87
CA GLY A 187 -16.72 6.40 -0.22
C GLY A 187 -17.64 5.39 -0.89
N GLU A 188 -18.70 4.97 -0.19
CA GLU A 188 -19.57 3.86 -0.62
C GLU A 188 -20.21 4.11 -1.99
N GLU A 189 -20.73 5.31 -2.23
CA GLU A 189 -21.40 5.65 -3.49
C GLU A 189 -20.46 5.48 -4.71
N GLN A 190 -19.28 6.08 -4.65
CA GLN A 190 -18.33 6.04 -5.76
C GLN A 190 -17.65 4.67 -5.89
N TYR A 191 -17.41 3.98 -4.77
CA TYR A 191 -16.87 2.62 -4.80
C TYR A 191 -17.87 1.62 -5.39
N ASN A 192 -19.16 1.76 -5.11
CA ASN A 192 -20.21 0.92 -5.71
C ASN A 192 -20.26 1.10 -7.24
N ARG A 193 -20.14 2.35 -7.73
CA ARG A 193 -20.01 2.63 -9.17
C ARG A 193 -18.77 1.95 -9.77
N TYR A 194 -17.63 2.03 -9.08
CA TYR A 194 -16.41 1.34 -9.50
C TYR A 194 -16.60 -0.19 -9.57
N GLN A 195 -17.28 -0.81 -8.59
CA GLN A 195 -17.55 -2.25 -8.61
C GLN A 195 -18.44 -2.68 -9.79
N GLN A 196 -19.38 -1.83 -10.21
CA GLN A 196 -20.26 -2.09 -11.35
C GLN A 196 -19.58 -1.87 -12.71
N TYR A 197 -18.47 -1.12 -12.73
CA TYR A 197 -17.76 -0.72 -13.95
C TYR A 197 -17.46 -1.89 -14.90
N GLY A 198 -16.98 -3.02 -14.37
CA GLY A 198 -16.65 -4.18 -15.21
C GLY A 198 -17.88 -4.83 -15.87
N ALA A 199 -19.01 -4.87 -15.17
CA ALA A 199 -20.26 -5.35 -15.75
C ALA A 199 -20.77 -4.38 -16.84
N GLU A 200 -20.68 -3.08 -16.59
CA GLU A 200 -21.05 -2.05 -17.56
C GLU A 200 -20.21 -2.11 -18.85
N GLU A 201 -18.89 -2.25 -18.72
CA GLU A 201 -17.99 -2.40 -19.87
C GLU A 201 -18.29 -3.65 -20.69
N CYS A 202 -18.62 -4.76 -20.04
CA CYS A 202 -19.04 -5.99 -20.73
C CYS A 202 -20.30 -5.73 -21.58
N VAL A 203 -21.30 -5.04 -21.04
CA VAL A 203 -22.51 -4.67 -21.80
C VAL A 203 -22.18 -3.80 -23.00
N LEU A 204 -21.29 -2.82 -22.84
CA LEU A 204 -20.88 -1.95 -23.95
C LEU A 204 -20.13 -2.70 -25.05
N GLN A 205 -19.23 -3.62 -24.68
CA GLN A 205 -18.52 -4.48 -25.64
C GLN A 205 -19.46 -5.39 -26.44
N MET A 206 -20.59 -5.79 -25.86
CA MET A 206 -21.65 -6.54 -26.55
C MET A 206 -22.54 -5.67 -27.45
N GLY A 207 -22.25 -4.37 -27.60
CA GLY A 207 -23.05 -3.42 -28.38
C GLY A 207 -24.30 -2.91 -27.65
N GLY A 208 -24.36 -3.12 -26.33
CA GLY A 208 -25.39 -2.59 -25.45
C GLY A 208 -25.20 -1.12 -25.10
N MET A 209 -25.97 -0.65 -24.12
CA MET A 209 -25.89 0.72 -23.61
C MET A 209 -26.28 0.79 -22.13
N LEU A 210 -25.92 1.88 -21.46
CA LEU A 210 -26.27 2.10 -20.05
C LEU A 210 -27.47 3.02 -19.91
N CYS A 211 -28.26 2.83 -18.86
CA CYS A 211 -29.34 3.74 -18.50
C CYS A 211 -28.78 5.14 -18.14
N PRO A 212 -29.24 6.22 -18.80
CA PRO A 212 -28.76 7.58 -18.54
C PRO A 212 -29.37 8.22 -17.27
N SER A 213 -30.36 7.56 -16.65
CA SER A 213 -31.02 8.08 -15.45
C SER A 213 -30.03 8.18 -14.28
N PRO A 214 -29.94 9.34 -13.60
CA PRO A 214 -29.05 9.52 -12.45
C PRO A 214 -29.28 8.44 -11.38
N GLY A 215 -28.19 7.78 -10.96
CA GLY A 215 -28.22 6.73 -9.94
C GLY A 215 -28.70 5.35 -10.40
N CYS A 216 -29.08 5.15 -11.67
CA CYS A 216 -29.47 3.83 -12.18
C CYS A 216 -28.30 3.07 -12.82
N GLY A 217 -27.73 3.58 -13.91
CA GLY A 217 -26.57 2.97 -14.58
C GLY A 217 -26.77 1.55 -15.15
N ALA A 218 -28.00 1.00 -15.11
CA ALA A 218 -28.26 -0.38 -15.51
C ALA A 218 -27.81 -0.67 -16.96
N GLY A 219 -27.10 -1.79 -17.14
CA GLY A 219 -26.66 -2.26 -18.46
C GLY A 219 -27.81 -2.90 -19.25
N LEU A 220 -28.04 -2.40 -20.46
CA LEU A 220 -29.15 -2.78 -21.33
C LEU A 220 -28.61 -3.33 -22.66
N LEU A 221 -29.21 -4.42 -23.14
CA LEU A 221 -28.92 -5.02 -24.46
C LEU A 221 -30.17 -4.91 -25.36
N PRO A 222 -30.56 -3.69 -25.80
CA PRO A 222 -31.69 -3.52 -26.69
C PRO A 222 -31.36 -3.97 -28.12
N GLU A 223 -32.38 -4.33 -28.90
CA GLU A 223 -32.21 -4.63 -30.32
C GLU A 223 -31.50 -3.48 -31.07
N PRO A 224 -30.52 -3.78 -31.95
CA PRO A 224 -29.67 -2.75 -32.59
C PRO A 224 -30.44 -1.65 -33.33
N SER A 225 -31.59 -1.99 -33.92
CA SER A 225 -32.41 -1.08 -34.75
C SER A 225 -33.46 -0.30 -33.96
N ARG A 226 -33.62 -0.58 -32.66
CA ARG A 226 -34.70 0.01 -31.85
C ARG A 226 -34.23 1.29 -31.17
N ARG A 227 -34.80 2.43 -31.60
CA ARG A 227 -34.50 3.76 -31.03
C ARG A 227 -35.14 4.00 -29.66
N LYS A 228 -36.32 3.40 -29.41
CA LYS A 228 -37.01 3.45 -28.11
C LYS A 228 -36.45 2.40 -27.17
N VAL A 229 -35.73 2.83 -26.13
CA VAL A 229 -35.13 1.95 -25.13
C VAL A 229 -35.84 2.15 -23.79
N THR A 230 -36.22 1.05 -23.15
CA THR A 230 -36.84 1.06 -21.82
C THR A 230 -35.91 0.39 -20.83
N CYS A 231 -35.62 1.08 -19.71
CA CYS A 231 -34.92 0.48 -18.59
C CYS A 231 -35.89 -0.38 -17.77
N GLU A 232 -36.11 -1.62 -18.21
CA GLU A 232 -37.13 -2.50 -17.63
C GLU A 232 -36.80 -2.92 -16.18
N GLY A 233 -37.77 -2.75 -15.28
CA GLY A 233 -37.64 -3.05 -13.85
C GLY A 233 -37.85 -4.52 -13.47
N GLY A 234 -37.87 -5.45 -14.43
CA GLY A 234 -38.37 -6.82 -14.27
C GLY A 234 -37.71 -7.65 -13.14
N ASN A 235 -36.48 -7.29 -12.74
CA ASN A 235 -35.75 -7.90 -11.61
C ASN A 235 -35.23 -6.84 -10.61
N SER A 236 -35.97 -5.75 -10.39
CA SER A 236 -35.62 -4.68 -9.42
C SER A 236 -34.38 -3.84 -9.75
N LEU A 237 -33.77 -4.02 -10.92
CA LEU A 237 -32.52 -3.35 -11.33
C LEU A 237 -32.73 -2.14 -12.26
N GLY A 238 -33.83 -2.11 -13.02
CA GLY A 238 -34.16 -1.01 -13.91
C GLY A 238 -35.03 0.06 -13.26
N CYS A 239 -34.83 1.33 -13.65
CA CYS A 239 -35.57 2.47 -13.08
C CYS A 239 -36.89 2.80 -13.81
N GLY A 240 -37.23 2.07 -14.87
CA GLY A 240 -38.42 2.33 -15.69
C GLY A 240 -38.30 3.49 -16.66
N PHE A 241 -37.16 4.19 -16.70
CA PHE A 241 -36.95 5.31 -17.61
C PHE A 241 -36.95 4.87 -19.08
N VAL A 242 -37.66 5.61 -19.92
CA VAL A 242 -37.79 5.36 -21.36
C VAL A 242 -37.09 6.49 -22.10
N PHE A 243 -36.08 6.14 -22.91
CA PHE A 243 -35.17 7.10 -23.50
C PHE A 243 -34.81 6.75 -24.94
N CYS A 244 -34.31 7.76 -25.66
CA CYS A 244 -33.85 7.65 -27.03
C CYS A 244 -32.44 7.07 -27.07
N ARG A 245 -32.22 6.04 -27.91
CA ARG A 245 -30.90 5.41 -28.10
C ARG A 245 -29.81 6.41 -28.51
N ASP A 246 -30.16 7.33 -29.40
CA ASP A 246 -29.19 8.19 -30.07
C ASP A 246 -28.75 9.37 -29.19
N CYS A 247 -29.70 10.19 -28.70
CA CYS A 247 -29.39 11.37 -27.88
C CYS A 247 -29.33 11.09 -26.36
N LYS A 248 -29.73 9.89 -25.90
CA LYS A 248 -29.82 9.50 -24.48
C LYS A 248 -30.81 10.32 -23.62
N GLU A 249 -31.62 11.18 -24.22
CA GLU A 249 -32.68 11.94 -23.55
C GLU A 249 -33.99 11.14 -23.45
N ALA A 250 -34.97 11.68 -22.71
CA ALA A 250 -36.32 11.11 -22.67
C ALA A 250 -36.86 10.81 -24.08
N TYR A 251 -37.50 9.65 -24.24
CA TYR A 251 -37.90 9.19 -25.58
C TYR A 251 -38.83 10.19 -26.27
N HIS A 252 -38.53 10.46 -27.54
CA HIS A 252 -39.29 11.37 -28.37
C HIS A 252 -39.40 10.83 -29.80
N GLU A 253 -40.45 11.26 -30.50
CA GLU A 253 -40.64 11.03 -31.93
C GLU A 253 -39.96 12.17 -32.73
N GLY A 254 -39.52 11.91 -33.96
CA GLY A 254 -38.84 12.91 -34.82
C GLY A 254 -37.32 12.98 -34.64
N GLU A 255 -36.66 13.96 -35.25
CA GLU A 255 -35.19 14.08 -35.22
C GLU A 255 -34.63 14.43 -33.83
N CYS A 256 -33.45 13.90 -33.50
CA CYS A 256 -32.72 14.28 -32.28
C CYS A 256 -32.28 15.74 -32.35
N ASN A 257 -32.48 16.49 -31.26
CA ASN A 257 -32.01 17.87 -31.20
C ASN A 257 -30.47 17.89 -31.15
N ALA A 258 -29.83 18.43 -32.19
CA ALA A 258 -28.38 18.46 -32.37
C ALA A 258 -27.62 19.37 -31.37
N LEU A 259 -28.29 19.99 -30.41
CA LEU A 259 -27.74 21.00 -29.51
C LEU A 259 -26.88 20.44 -28.36
N LEU A 260 -26.76 19.11 -28.19
CA LEU A 260 -26.15 18.52 -26.98
C LEU A 260 -24.93 17.62 -27.22
N GLU A 261 -24.59 17.28 -28.48
CA GLU A 261 -23.35 16.53 -28.77
C GLU A 261 -22.08 17.38 -28.57
N ALA A 262 -22.21 18.71 -28.41
CA ALA A 262 -21.10 19.62 -28.13
C ALA A 262 -20.73 19.72 -26.63
N SER A 263 -21.28 18.85 -25.79
CA SER A 263 -20.81 18.60 -24.42
C SER A 263 -20.20 17.20 -24.26
N GLY A 264 -19.73 16.61 -25.37
CA GLY A 264 -18.62 15.67 -25.31
C GLY A 264 -17.51 16.37 -24.56
N ALA A 265 -17.39 16.05 -23.27
CA ALA A 265 -16.42 16.63 -22.36
C ALA A 265 -15.12 16.70 -23.13
N VAL A 266 -14.66 17.93 -23.42
CA VAL A 266 -13.32 18.16 -23.94
C VAL A 266 -12.46 17.30 -23.05
N THR A 267 -11.92 16.22 -23.60
CA THR A 267 -11.06 15.30 -22.87
C THR A 267 -9.81 16.12 -22.65
N GLN A 268 -9.85 16.98 -21.63
CA GLN A 268 -8.70 17.67 -21.10
C GLN A 268 -7.91 16.51 -20.53
N ALA A 269 -7.06 15.94 -21.40
CA ALA A 269 -6.06 15.00 -21.01
C ALA A 269 -5.44 15.62 -19.76
N TYR A 270 -5.61 14.95 -18.62
CA TYR A 270 -5.14 15.39 -17.33
C TYR A 270 -3.61 15.48 -17.43
N ARG A 271 -3.14 16.59 -17.99
CA ARG A 271 -1.75 16.84 -18.31
C ARG A 271 -1.16 17.40 -17.04
N VAL A 272 -0.44 16.52 -16.36
CA VAL A 272 0.40 16.90 -15.25
C VAL A 272 1.47 17.85 -15.76
N ASP A 273 1.69 18.95 -15.05
CA ASP A 273 2.80 19.85 -15.31
C ASP A 273 4.14 19.14 -15.02
N GLU A 274 5.10 19.24 -15.94
CA GLU A 274 6.38 18.52 -15.83
C GLU A 274 7.15 18.89 -14.55
N ARG A 275 7.11 20.17 -14.14
CA ARG A 275 7.79 20.62 -12.91
C ARG A 275 7.08 20.09 -11.67
N ALA A 276 5.75 20.08 -11.68
CA ALA A 276 4.97 19.47 -10.60
C ALA A 276 5.26 17.96 -10.47
N ALA A 277 5.41 17.25 -11.58
CA ALA A 277 5.80 15.83 -11.58
C ALA A 277 7.21 15.60 -11.01
N GLU A 278 8.18 16.47 -11.33
CA GLU A 278 9.53 16.42 -10.77
C GLU A 278 9.56 16.67 -9.26
N GLN A 279 8.79 17.63 -8.77
CA GLN A 279 8.72 17.96 -7.34
C GLN A 279 7.94 16.91 -6.53
N ALA A 280 6.97 16.24 -7.15
CA ALA A 280 6.10 15.27 -6.50
C ALA A 280 6.68 13.85 -6.45
N ARG A 281 7.99 13.65 -6.51
CA ARG A 281 8.60 12.32 -6.43
C ARG A 281 8.84 11.91 -4.98
N TRP A 282 8.37 10.73 -4.58
CA TRP A 282 8.67 10.14 -3.27
C TRP A 282 10.09 9.58 -3.17
N GLU A 283 11.02 10.07 -4.01
CA GLU A 283 12.42 9.69 -3.95
C GLU A 283 12.97 9.91 -2.53
N GLU A 284 13.96 9.11 -2.14
CA GLU A 284 14.78 9.42 -0.99
C GLU A 284 15.50 10.73 -1.30
N ALA A 285 14.94 11.84 -0.81
CA ALA A 285 15.50 13.17 -0.96
C ALA A 285 17.03 13.07 -0.78
N SER A 286 17.73 13.45 -1.83
CA SER A 286 19.14 13.23 -2.02
C SER A 286 19.91 13.80 -0.82
N LYS A 287 20.55 12.94 -0.02
CA LYS A 287 21.69 13.26 0.85
C LYS A 287 21.50 14.31 1.97
N GLU A 288 20.44 15.09 2.03
CA GLU A 288 20.30 16.15 3.05
C GLU A 288 19.67 15.69 4.36
N THR A 289 18.82 14.66 4.32
CA THR A 289 18.42 13.99 5.56
C THR A 289 19.42 12.88 5.82
N ILE A 290 20.56 13.22 6.40
CA ILE A 290 21.22 12.29 7.31
C ILE A 290 20.18 12.04 8.41
N LYS A 291 19.24 11.10 8.19
CA LYS A 291 18.53 10.44 9.28
C LYS A 291 19.66 10.08 10.21
N LYS A 292 19.73 10.69 11.39
CA LYS A 292 20.80 10.45 12.37
C LYS A 292 20.88 8.94 12.49
N THR A 293 21.82 8.29 11.81
CA THR A 293 21.88 6.82 11.76
C THR A 293 22.04 6.29 13.18
N THR A 294 22.53 7.15 14.06
CA THR A 294 22.73 6.94 15.47
C THR A 294 21.90 7.91 16.32
N LYS A 295 21.17 7.39 17.32
CA LYS A 295 20.54 8.18 18.40
C LYS A 295 21.03 7.66 19.76
N PRO A 296 21.19 8.53 20.77
CA PRO A 296 21.56 8.11 22.11
C PRO A 296 20.42 7.32 22.77
N CYS A 297 20.76 6.24 23.49
CA CYS A 297 19.81 5.52 24.33
C CYS A 297 19.15 6.48 25.35
N PRO A 298 17.80 6.48 25.49
CA PRO A 298 17.11 7.39 26.43
C PRO A 298 17.53 7.23 27.89
N ARG A 299 18.06 6.05 28.29
CA ARG A 299 18.47 5.75 29.67
C ARG A 299 19.96 5.92 29.92
N CYS A 300 20.82 5.36 29.06
CA CYS A 300 22.27 5.34 29.29
C CYS A 300 23.07 6.23 28.34
N HIS A 301 22.40 6.91 27.41
CA HIS A 301 22.97 7.82 26.41
C HIS A 301 24.00 7.21 25.46
N VAL A 302 24.25 5.91 25.55
CA VAL A 302 25.12 5.21 24.60
C VAL A 302 24.51 5.32 23.19
N PRO A 303 25.30 5.71 22.19
CA PRO A 303 24.85 5.78 20.81
C PRO A 303 24.37 4.41 20.31
N VAL A 304 23.17 4.36 19.75
CA VAL A 304 22.56 3.17 19.13
C VAL A 304 22.24 3.48 17.68
N GLU A 305 22.67 2.61 16.77
CA GLU A 305 22.43 2.74 15.33
C GLU A 305 21.10 2.09 14.93
N LYS A 306 20.34 2.74 14.03
CA LYS A 306 19.11 2.19 13.45
C LYS A 306 19.45 1.37 12.21
N ASN A 307 19.20 0.07 12.29
CA ASN A 307 19.35 -0.87 11.19
C ASN A 307 17.96 -1.21 10.63
N GLY A 308 17.68 -0.78 9.40
CA GLY A 308 16.41 -1.03 8.70
C GLY A 308 15.28 -0.07 9.07
N GLY A 309 14.04 -0.41 8.69
CA GLY A 309 12.86 0.43 8.92
C GLY A 309 12.24 0.31 10.31
N CYS A 310 12.54 -0.74 11.08
CA CYS A 310 11.94 -1.02 12.38
C CYS A 310 12.21 0.09 13.41
N MET A 311 11.19 0.47 14.18
CA MET A 311 11.27 1.48 15.25
C MET A 311 11.52 0.90 16.64
N HIS A 312 11.44 -0.42 16.79
CA HIS A 312 11.74 -1.11 18.05
C HIS A 312 13.25 -1.26 18.21
N MET A 313 13.82 -0.45 19.09
CA MET A 313 15.25 -0.41 19.36
C MET A 313 15.56 -1.13 20.67
N LYS A 314 16.72 -1.79 20.73
CA LYS A 314 17.24 -2.40 21.96
C LYS A 314 18.65 -1.87 22.26
N CYS A 315 18.86 -1.39 23.47
CA CYS A 315 20.17 -0.91 23.89
C CYS A 315 21.18 -2.08 23.95
N PRO A 316 22.32 -2.00 23.24
CA PRO A 316 23.30 -3.09 23.21
C PRO A 316 24.07 -3.25 24.53
N GLN A 317 24.05 -2.22 25.39
CA GLN A 317 24.71 -2.28 26.70
C GLN A 317 24.04 -3.34 27.58
N SER A 318 24.81 -4.31 28.06
CA SER A 318 24.34 -5.42 28.90
C SER A 318 23.72 -4.97 30.21
N GLN A 319 24.20 -3.85 30.77
CA GLN A 319 23.68 -3.26 32.01
C GLN A 319 22.40 -2.45 31.81
N CYS A 320 22.11 -2.00 30.57
CA CYS A 320 20.95 -1.16 30.28
C CYS A 320 19.80 -1.97 29.70
N GLN A 321 20.03 -2.67 28.58
CA GLN A 321 19.07 -3.51 27.85
C GLN A 321 17.68 -2.87 27.60
N LEU A 322 17.58 -1.54 27.64
CA LEU A 322 16.31 -0.83 27.44
C LEU A 322 15.80 -1.09 26.01
N GLU A 323 14.52 -1.42 25.92
CA GLU A 323 13.78 -1.45 24.66
C GLU A 323 13.00 -0.15 24.51
N TRP A 324 13.16 0.54 23.39
CA TRP A 324 12.64 1.90 23.21
C TRP A 324 12.23 2.18 21.77
N CYS A 325 11.35 3.18 21.58
CA CYS A 325 10.90 3.61 20.26
C CYS A 325 11.87 4.63 19.65
N TRP A 326 12.39 4.35 18.46
CA TRP A 326 13.29 5.25 17.73
C TRP A 326 12.70 6.65 17.50
N ASN A 327 11.39 6.73 17.22
CA ASN A 327 10.72 8.00 16.94
C ASN A 327 10.44 8.79 18.22
N CYS A 328 9.78 8.16 19.19
CA CYS A 328 9.30 8.83 20.40
C CYS A 328 10.39 9.02 21.49
N GLY A 329 11.44 8.19 21.49
CA GLY A 329 12.44 8.19 22.56
C GLY A 329 11.94 7.64 23.91
N CYS A 330 10.72 7.11 23.96
CA CYS A 330 10.14 6.47 25.15
C CYS A 330 10.36 4.96 25.17
N GLU A 331 10.08 4.32 26.30
CA GLU A 331 10.10 2.86 26.44
C GLU A 331 9.10 2.18 25.48
N TRP A 332 9.50 1.06 24.90
CA TRP A 332 8.71 0.37 23.87
C TRP A 332 7.37 -0.10 24.45
N ASN A 333 6.29 0.19 23.73
CA ASN A 333 4.93 -0.05 24.21
C ASN A 333 3.98 -0.34 23.03
N ARG A 334 2.75 -0.78 23.36
CA ARG A 334 1.75 -1.17 22.36
C ARG A 334 1.24 -0.01 21.50
N ALA A 335 1.30 1.23 21.97
CA ALA A 335 0.92 2.38 21.14
C ALA A 335 1.95 2.60 20.03
N CYS A 336 3.25 2.64 20.35
CA CYS A 336 4.31 2.71 19.33
C CYS A 336 4.28 1.52 18.36
N MET A 337 3.99 0.31 18.87
CA MET A 337 3.85 -0.91 18.07
C MET A 337 2.68 -0.82 17.07
N GLY A 338 1.53 -0.25 17.48
CA GLY A 338 0.36 -0.10 16.62
C GLY A 338 0.49 1.05 15.62
N ASP A 339 1.02 2.19 16.07
CA ASP A 339 1.00 3.43 15.28
C ASP A 339 2.16 3.52 14.27
N HIS A 340 3.35 3.02 14.64
CA HIS A 340 4.57 3.21 13.83
C HIS A 340 5.61 2.13 14.13
N TRP A 341 5.27 0.85 13.94
CA TRP A 341 6.23 -0.24 14.11
C TRP A 341 7.45 -0.08 13.17
N PHE A 342 7.22 0.35 11.93
CA PHE A 342 8.27 0.58 10.94
C PHE A 342 8.07 1.90 10.17
N ASP A 343 9.17 2.38 9.57
CA ASP A 343 9.19 3.55 8.67
C ASP A 343 8.73 3.15 7.27
N VAL A 344 8.03 4.06 6.57
CA VAL A 344 7.45 3.82 5.23
C VAL A 344 7.93 4.78 4.15
#